data_AF-A0A963M976-F1
#
_entry.id   AF-A0A963M976-F1
#
_cell.length_a   1.000
_cell.length_b   1.000
_cell.length_c   1.000
_cell.angle_alpha   90.00
_cell.angle_beta   90.00
_cell.angle_gamma   90.00
#
_symmetry.space_group_name_H-M   'P 1'
#
loop_
_entity.id
_entity.type
_entity.pdbx_description
1 polymer ?
#
loop_
_entity_poly.entity_id
_entity_poly.type
_entity_poly.pdbx_seq_one_letter_code
_entity_poly.pdbx_strand_id
1 'polypeptide(L)'
;IRKYNKDYKLIFVGDATMSPYEILQPGGSVEYNNEEPGAEWLQRLTHAFPKFAWINPEPQGVWQYRQSIAVIQQLMGHRMYPLTLKGLEEAMRMLSK
;
A
#
# COMPACT_ATOMS: atom_id res chain seq x y z
N ILE A 1 -2.35 6.94 13.43
CA ILE A 1 -2.17 8.32 12.91
C ILE A 1 -1.91 9.36 14.01
N ARG A 2 -2.53 9.29 15.20
CA ARG A 2 -2.45 10.38 16.22
C ARG A 2 -1.22 10.40 17.15
N LYS A 3 -0.30 9.43 17.05
CA LYS A 3 0.87 9.29 17.95
C LYS A 3 2.18 9.79 17.35
N TYR A 4 2.41 9.48 16.08
CA TYR A 4 3.66 9.79 15.38
C TYR A 4 3.47 11.02 14.50
N ASN A 5 4.51 11.87 14.41
CA ASN A 5 4.47 13.05 13.56
C ASN A 5 4.74 12.68 12.07
N LYS A 6 4.72 13.68 11.19
CA LYS A 6 4.88 13.51 9.73
C LYS A 6 6.29 13.08 9.30
N ASP A 7 7.28 13.10 10.20
CA ASP A 7 8.67 12.74 9.87
C ASP A 7 8.89 11.21 9.87
N TYR A 8 7.96 10.45 10.46
CA TYR A 8 8.00 9.01 10.44
C TYR A 8 7.81 8.45 9.02
N LYS A 9 8.56 7.39 8.74
CA LYS A 9 8.48 6.63 7.49
C LYS A 9 7.48 5.49 7.65
N LEU A 10 6.52 5.39 6.74
CA LEU A 10 5.53 4.31 6.72
C LEU A 10 5.90 3.27 5.65
N ILE A 11 6.07 2.02 6.06
CA ILE A 11 6.36 0.93 5.13
C ILE A 11 5.27 -0.11 5.27
N PHE A 12 4.53 -0.34 4.19
CA PHE A 12 3.65 -1.48 4.06
C PHE A 12 4.43 -2.65 3.48
N VAL A 13 4.20 -3.86 3.98
CA VAL A 13 4.80 -5.09 3.45
C VAL A 13 3.68 -6.10 3.27
N GLY A 14 3.45 -6.53 2.03
CA GLY A 14 2.35 -7.44 1.71
C GLY A 14 2.19 -7.66 0.20
N ASP A 15 1.60 -8.78 -0.17
CA ASP A 15 1.45 -9.25 -1.56
C ASP A 15 0.41 -8.44 -2.37
N ALA A 16 -0.44 -7.67 -1.69
CA ALA A 16 -1.56 -6.93 -2.27
C ALA A 16 -2.53 -7.83 -3.06
N THR A 17 -2.66 -9.12 -2.70
CA THR A 17 -3.48 -10.11 -3.42
C THR A 17 -4.88 -10.34 -2.84
N MET A 18 -5.42 -9.38 -2.09
CA MET A 18 -6.79 -9.45 -1.57
C MET A 18 -7.85 -9.31 -2.66
N SER A 19 -9.12 -9.56 -2.29
CA SER A 19 -10.26 -9.21 -3.11
C SER A 19 -10.31 -7.69 -3.34
N PRO A 20 -10.57 -7.20 -4.57
CA PRO A 20 -10.78 -5.76 -4.81
C PRO A 20 -11.88 -5.15 -3.93
N TYR A 21 -12.86 -5.95 -3.51
CA TYR A 21 -13.94 -5.52 -2.62
C TYR A 21 -13.44 -5.10 -1.23
N GLU A 22 -12.42 -5.78 -0.69
CA GLU A 22 -11.78 -5.42 0.59
C GLU A 22 -11.18 -4.00 0.56
N ILE A 23 -10.79 -3.54 -0.63
CA ILE A 23 -10.16 -2.23 -0.84
C ILE A 23 -11.21 -1.17 -1.14
N LEU A 24 -12.17 -1.49 -2.01
CA LEU A 24 -13.02 -0.50 -2.68
C LEU A 24 -14.42 -0.34 -2.07
N GLN A 25 -14.90 -1.29 -1.26
CA GLN A 25 -16.27 -1.26 -0.74
C GLN A 25 -16.34 -1.20 0.79
N PRO A 26 -17.32 -0.45 1.34
CA PRO A 26 -17.77 -0.65 2.72
C PRO A 26 -18.25 -2.09 2.93
N GLY A 27 -18.02 -2.65 4.10
CA GLY A 27 -18.34 -4.05 4.41
C GLY A 27 -17.53 -5.07 3.59
N GLY A 28 -16.54 -4.64 2.82
CA GLY A 28 -15.71 -5.52 1.99
C GLY A 28 -14.65 -6.30 2.77
N SER A 29 -14.40 -5.97 4.04
CA SER A 29 -13.45 -6.71 4.88
C SER A 29 -13.85 -8.18 5.04
N VAL A 30 -12.90 -9.03 5.40
CA VAL A 30 -13.13 -10.48 5.60
C VAL A 30 -14.22 -10.78 6.63
N GLU A 31 -14.35 -9.92 7.65
CA GLU A 31 -15.38 -10.02 8.68
C GLU A 31 -16.67 -9.28 8.33
N TYR A 32 -16.74 -8.68 7.13
CA TYR A 32 -17.82 -7.84 6.62
C TYR A 32 -18.19 -6.67 7.54
N ASN A 33 -17.25 -6.27 8.40
CA ASN A 33 -17.46 -5.32 9.47
C ASN A 33 -16.50 -4.14 9.33
N ASN A 34 -16.76 -3.28 8.34
CA ASN A 34 -16.08 -2.01 8.17
C ASN A 34 -17.02 -0.99 7.54
N GLU A 35 -17.25 0.13 8.21
CA GLU A 35 -18.09 1.23 7.67
C GLU A 35 -17.41 1.96 6.50
N GLU A 36 -16.08 1.89 6.43
CA GLU A 36 -15.27 2.62 5.45
C GLU A 36 -14.42 1.66 4.61
N PRO A 37 -14.25 1.90 3.29
CA PRO A 37 -13.40 1.09 2.43
C PRO A 37 -11.93 1.08 2.88
N GLY A 38 -11.20 0.01 2.55
CA GLY A 38 -9.74 -0.06 2.80
C GLY A 38 -8.96 1.09 2.13
N ALA A 39 -9.41 1.56 0.97
CA ALA A 39 -8.81 2.69 0.25
C ALA A 39 -8.79 3.98 1.09
N GLU A 40 -9.84 4.27 1.86
CA GLU A 40 -9.90 5.45 2.73
C GLU A 40 -8.83 5.40 3.83
N TRP A 41 -8.60 4.22 4.40
CA TRP A 41 -7.54 4.03 5.39
C TRP A 41 -6.15 4.19 4.79
N LEU A 42 -5.91 3.67 3.59
CA LEU A 42 -4.64 3.87 2.87
C LEU A 42 -4.40 5.35 2.59
N GLN A 43 -5.40 6.09 2.12
CA GLN A 43 -5.29 7.54 1.90
C GLN A 43 -5.01 8.30 3.20
N ARG A 44 -5.71 7.99 4.30
CA ARG A 44 -5.46 8.62 5.60
C ARG A 44 -4.03 8.38 6.08
N LEU A 45 -3.53 7.15 5.93
CA LEU A 45 -2.18 6.79 6.34
C LEU A 45 -1.12 7.50 5.49
N THR A 46 -1.26 7.49 4.16
CA THR A 46 -0.30 8.14 3.26
C THR A 46 -0.33 9.67 3.35
N HIS A 47 -1.49 10.25 3.68
CA HIS A 47 -1.59 11.69 4.01
C HIS A 47 -0.92 12.03 5.34
N ALA A 48 -1.09 11.19 6.36
CA ALA A 48 -0.47 11.40 7.67
C ALA A 48 1.05 11.21 7.63
N PHE A 49 1.54 10.29 6.81
CA PHE A 49 2.96 9.92 6.70
C PHE A 49 3.43 10.07 5.25
N PRO A 50 3.86 11.27 4.82
CA PRO A 50 4.16 11.56 3.41
C PRO A 50 5.36 10.77 2.85
N LYS A 51 6.23 10.25 3.73
CA LYS A 51 7.31 9.32 3.38
C LYS A 51 6.82 7.89 3.54
N PHE A 52 6.24 7.35 2.47
CA PHE A 52 5.63 6.01 2.50
C PHE A 52 6.01 5.14 1.30
N ALA A 53 6.15 3.84 1.51
CA ALA A 53 6.38 2.85 0.46
C ALA A 53 5.58 1.57 0.73
N TRP A 54 5.23 0.84 -0.33
CA TRP A 54 4.72 -0.52 -0.26
C TRP A 54 5.75 -1.50 -0.83
N ILE A 55 6.13 -2.52 -0.08
CA ILE A 55 7.02 -3.58 -0.55
C ILE A 55 6.20 -4.83 -0.84
N ASN A 56 6.17 -5.26 -2.09
CA ASN A 56 5.34 -6.37 -2.55
C ASN A 56 6.22 -7.58 -2.94
N PRO A 57 6.05 -8.75 -2.28
CA PRO A 57 6.79 -9.98 -2.58
C PRO A 57 6.35 -10.72 -3.86
N GLU A 58 5.17 -10.41 -4.43
CA GLU A 58 4.73 -11.03 -5.67
C GLU A 58 5.70 -10.68 -6.82
N PRO A 59 6.00 -11.63 -7.72
CA PRO A 59 6.82 -11.35 -8.90
C PRO A 59 6.24 -10.17 -9.70
N GLN A 60 7.07 -9.17 -10.02
CA GLN A 60 6.59 -7.94 -10.66
C GLN A 60 5.86 -8.18 -12.00
N GLY A 61 6.22 -9.25 -12.72
CA GLY A 61 5.55 -9.67 -13.95
C GLY A 61 4.07 -10.02 -13.76
N VAL A 62 3.62 -10.39 -12.55
CA VAL A 62 2.21 -10.72 -12.29
C VAL A 62 1.36 -9.51 -11.88
N TRP A 63 1.99 -8.37 -11.56
CA TRP A 63 1.29 -7.22 -10.97
C TRP A 63 0.22 -6.64 -11.89
N GLN A 64 0.48 -6.57 -13.19
CA GLN A 64 -0.47 -6.06 -14.18
C GLN A 64 -1.68 -6.97 -14.38
N TYR A 65 -1.58 -8.24 -13.97
CA TYR A 65 -2.64 -9.23 -14.14
C TYR A 65 -3.51 -9.40 -12.89
N ARG A 66 -3.11 -8.84 -11.74
CA ARG A 66 -3.89 -8.86 -10.51
C ARG A 66 -4.51 -7.48 -10.25
N GLN A 67 -5.84 -7.41 -10.34
CA GLN A 67 -6.58 -6.15 -10.21
C GLN A 67 -6.31 -5.43 -8.89
N SER A 68 -6.28 -6.14 -7.76
CA SER A 68 -6.00 -5.55 -6.45
C SER A 68 -4.60 -4.95 -6.36
N ILE A 69 -3.59 -5.61 -6.94
CA ILE A 69 -2.22 -5.06 -7.02
C ILE A 69 -2.22 -3.76 -7.81
N ALA A 70 -2.90 -3.69 -8.96
CA ALA A 70 -3.00 -2.48 -9.77
C ALA A 70 -3.69 -1.33 -9.00
N VAL A 71 -4.78 -1.62 -8.27
CA VAL A 71 -5.48 -0.65 -7.43
C VAL A 71 -4.57 -0.14 -6.31
N ILE A 72 -3.90 -1.03 -5.57
CA ILE A 72 -2.95 -0.63 -4.53
C ILE A 72 -1.82 0.21 -5.11
N GLN A 73 -1.27 -0.15 -6.27
CA GLN A 73 -0.20 0.63 -6.91
C GLN A 73 -0.64 2.07 -7.23
N GLN A 74 -1.89 2.27 -7.66
CA GLN A 74 -2.48 3.59 -7.90
C GLN A 74 -2.69 4.36 -6.59
N LEU A 75 -3.30 3.73 -5.58
CA LEU A 75 -3.52 4.33 -4.26
C LEU A 75 -2.20 4.74 -3.58
N MET A 76 -1.14 3.98 -3.82
CA MET A 76 0.21 4.27 -3.32
C MET A 76 0.98 5.27 -4.21
N GLY A 77 0.34 5.89 -5.21
CA GLY A 77 0.97 6.88 -6.08
C GLY A 77 2.22 6.35 -6.79
N HIS A 78 2.17 5.09 -7.24
CA HIS A 78 3.28 4.35 -7.84
C HIS A 78 4.51 4.16 -6.93
N ARG A 79 4.36 4.26 -5.60
CA ARG A 79 5.41 3.97 -4.60
C ARG A 79 5.35 2.54 -4.07
N MET A 80 5.16 1.59 -4.99
CA MET A 80 5.19 0.16 -4.71
C MET A 80 6.42 -0.48 -5.37
N TYR A 81 7.19 -1.22 -4.58
CA TYR A 81 8.50 -1.74 -4.96
C TYR A 81 8.54 -3.26 -4.76
N PRO A 82 9.21 -4.02 -5.64
CA PRO A 82 9.31 -5.47 -5.50
C PRO A 82 10.25 -5.82 -4.33
N LEU A 83 9.96 -6.92 -3.62
CA LEU A 83 10.83 -7.46 -2.57
C LEU A 83 12.10 -8.10 -3.18
N THR A 84 12.99 -7.25 -3.67
CA THR A 84 14.30 -7.58 -4.23
C THR A 84 15.32 -6.59 -3.67
N LEU A 85 16.61 -6.92 -3.72
CA LEU A 85 17.64 -6.00 -3.24
C LEU A 85 17.54 -4.62 -3.91
N LYS A 86 17.34 -4.60 -5.23
CA LYS A 86 17.15 -3.37 -6.02
C LYS A 86 15.88 -2.62 -5.60
N GLY A 87 14.74 -3.30 -5.47
CA GLY A 87 13.49 -2.67 -5.07
C GLY A 87 13.54 -2.07 -3.65
N LEU A 88 14.22 -2.74 -2.72
CA LEU A 88 14.47 -2.21 -1.38
C LEU A 88 15.37 -0.97 -1.42
N GLU A 89 16.42 -0.97 -2.23
CA GLU A 89 17.27 0.20 -2.42
C GLU A 89 16.47 1.40 -2.97
N GLU A 90 15.65 1.18 -4.00
CA GLU A 90 14.78 2.19 -4.59
C GLU A 90 13.76 2.74 -3.59
N ALA A 91 13.12 1.88 -2.80
CA ALA A 91 12.20 2.27 -1.74
C ALA A 91 12.90 3.15 -0.69
N MET A 92 14.08 2.74 -0.22
CA MET A 92 14.84 3.51 0.77
C MET A 92 15.33 4.85 0.23
N ARG A 93 15.68 4.92 -1.06
CA ARG A 93 16.02 6.17 -1.74
C ARG A 93 14.82 7.11 -1.80
N MET A 94 13.62 6.61 -2.11
CA MET A 94 12.39 7.41 -2.09
C MET A 94 12.09 7.90 -0.67
N LEU A 95 12.19 7.04 0.34
CA LEU A 95 11.92 7.37 1.74
C LEU A 95 12.94 8.35 2.36
N SER A 96 14.09 8.55 1.73
CA SER A 96 15.15 9.43 2.23
C SER A 96 15.12 10.82 1.62
N LYS A 97 14.33 11.03 0.56
CA LYS A 97 13.92 12.36 0.11
C LYS A 97 12.98 12.98 1.14
#